data_AF-A0A961X2B7-F1
#
_entry.id   AF-A0A961X2B7-F1
#
_cell.length_a   1.000
_cell.length_b   1.000
_cell.length_c   1.000
_cell.angle_alpha   90.00
_cell.angle_beta   90.00
_cell.angle_gamma   90.00
#
_symmetry.space_group_name_H-M   'P 1'
#
loop_
_entity.id
_entity.type
_entity.pdbx_description
1 polymer ?
#
loop_
_entity_poly.entity_id
_entity_poly.type
_entity_poly.pdbx_seq_one_letter_code
_entity_poly.pdbx_strand_id
1 'polypeptide(L)'
;LHPETLAGTKQGHIEPAARRHGLRLLASHVSPWALLRHKPRVYTVSSQFGFEALLAGCRVTCHGMPFYAGWGLTDDRQHLARRTKRRTIAELAAAVYLRYSRFFDAWRRMAIDPLTAIDQLAFLRQAFLANANPVVCLGMPRWKRRAVTAMLDGPAGPPTFRASMGGEKPLAGSQTPTFAAWGVKALKLRPMLEARRQSCIAIEDGFVRSVGLGAAFVQPLSLVFDSRGLYFDPSRPSDIEHLLSGLDVPAEDVARASVLRRRILEARITKYNMRTADIRLPALPQGREVVLVPGQVADDAAIEWGRVAGFDAGTNINAQLLTRVRQRHPDAFVIFKPHPDVEDMGRQGALGINDGTGHADYIARKTPLDALFTCCHRVEVYSSLSGFEALIRGLPVTTHGIPFYAGWGLTEDLAHIDRRGRKRTLDELVAVALIHYARYWDPGSGLVCPPEVSIDRIADMGNTENTLVRRAGRLLGKTVIAGRRTKRAFKGTGR
;
A
#
# COMPACT_ATOMS: atom_id res chain seq x y z
N LEU A 1 -32.28 14.44 10.31
CA LEU A 1 -31.92 14.69 11.73
C LEU A 1 -30.42 14.89 11.81
N HIS A 2 -29.92 15.66 12.78
CA HIS A 2 -28.47 15.86 12.93
C HIS A 2 -27.81 14.52 13.33
N PRO A 3 -26.62 14.17 12.82
CA PRO A 3 -25.96 12.90 13.15
C PRO A 3 -25.77 12.68 14.66
N GLU A 4 -25.44 13.72 15.42
CA GLU A 4 -25.31 13.64 16.89
C GLU A 4 -26.65 13.34 17.59
N THR A 5 -27.77 13.82 17.03
CA THR A 5 -29.10 13.48 17.55
C THR A 5 -29.45 12.03 17.29
N LEU A 6 -29.14 11.54 16.08
CA LEU A 6 -29.33 10.13 15.73
C LEU A 6 -28.45 9.19 16.55
N ALA A 7 -27.23 9.64 16.88
CA ALA A 7 -26.30 8.91 17.75
C ALA A 7 -26.67 8.98 19.24
N GLY A 8 -27.72 9.73 19.61
CA GLY A 8 -28.13 9.94 21.00
C GLY A 8 -27.16 10.77 21.84
N THR A 9 -26.14 11.40 21.22
CA THR A 9 -25.14 12.20 21.94
C THR A 9 -25.63 13.61 22.24
N LYS A 10 -26.65 14.10 21.52
CA LYS A 10 -27.33 15.38 21.78
C LYS A 10 -28.83 15.28 21.56
N GLN A 11 -29.61 16.06 22.31
CA GLN A 11 -31.05 16.17 22.08
C GLN A 11 -31.37 17.07 20.88
N GLY A 12 -32.28 16.63 20.02
CA GLY A 12 -32.82 17.44 18.92
C GLY A 12 -34.08 18.18 19.35
N HIS A 13 -34.33 19.35 18.75
CA HIS A 13 -35.47 20.21 19.12
C HIS A 13 -36.64 20.16 18.12
N ILE A 14 -36.45 19.63 16.91
CA ILE A 14 -37.42 19.74 15.81
C ILE A 14 -38.32 18.51 15.66
N GLU A 15 -37.96 17.37 16.24
CA GLU A 15 -38.68 16.10 16.05
C GLU A 15 -40.15 16.12 16.49
N PRO A 16 -40.51 16.61 17.70
CA PRO A 16 -41.91 16.63 18.12
C PRO A 16 -42.77 17.52 17.22
N ALA A 17 -42.24 18.68 16.83
CA ALA A 17 -42.93 19.61 15.93
C ALA A 17 -43.08 19.01 14.52
N ALA A 18 -42.03 18.41 13.98
CA ALA A 18 -42.07 17.76 12.68
C ALA A 18 -43.13 16.66 12.60
N ARG A 19 -43.24 15.82 13.65
CA ARG A 19 -44.29 14.80 13.75
C ARG A 19 -45.69 15.42 13.81
N ARG A 20 -45.88 16.47 14.61
CA ARG A 20 -47.16 17.18 14.73
C ARG A 20 -47.64 17.77 13.40
N HIS A 21 -46.71 18.23 12.57
CA HIS A 21 -47.00 18.84 11.27
C HIS A 21 -46.92 17.87 10.08
N GLY A 22 -46.83 16.56 10.32
CA GLY A 22 -46.78 15.54 9.24
C GLY A 22 -45.54 15.64 8.35
N LEU A 23 -44.44 16.23 8.83
CA LEU A 23 -43.20 16.36 8.07
C LEU A 23 -42.44 15.03 8.05
N ARG A 24 -41.90 14.68 6.87
CA ARG A 24 -41.05 13.49 6.73
C ARG A 24 -39.71 13.70 7.41
N LEU A 25 -39.42 12.89 8.42
CA LEU A 25 -38.14 12.87 9.12
C LEU A 25 -37.15 11.95 8.39
N LEU A 26 -36.04 12.51 7.91
CA LEU A 26 -34.91 11.72 7.43
C LEU A 26 -34.00 11.36 8.61
N ALA A 27 -34.15 10.14 9.12
CA ALA A 27 -33.39 9.60 10.26
C ALA A 27 -32.32 8.59 9.84
N SER A 28 -32.21 8.28 8.54
CA SER A 28 -31.20 7.39 7.98
C SER A 28 -29.85 8.08 7.78
N HIS A 29 -28.76 7.32 7.79
CA HIS A 29 -27.42 7.80 7.43
C HIS A 29 -27.37 8.17 5.95
N VAL A 30 -27.55 9.45 5.64
CA VAL A 30 -27.52 9.99 4.28
C VAL A 30 -26.49 11.09 4.20
N SER A 31 -25.69 11.09 3.13
CA SER A 31 -24.77 12.18 2.84
C SER A 31 -25.56 13.46 2.60
N PRO A 32 -25.29 14.57 3.31
CA PRO A 32 -25.99 15.82 3.09
C PRO A 32 -25.87 16.32 1.63
N TRP A 33 -24.72 16.08 0.98
CA TRP A 33 -24.50 16.39 -0.44
C TRP A 33 -25.44 15.64 -1.39
N ALA A 34 -25.88 14.42 -1.05
CA ALA A 34 -26.86 13.70 -1.88
C ALA A 34 -28.20 14.45 -1.92
N LEU A 35 -28.59 15.10 -0.83
CA LEU A 35 -29.81 15.91 -0.75
C LEU A 35 -29.68 17.22 -1.55
N LEU A 36 -28.51 17.86 -1.47
CA LEU A 36 -28.26 19.15 -2.12
C LEU A 36 -28.16 19.06 -3.66
N ARG A 37 -27.88 17.88 -4.23
CA ARG A 37 -27.80 17.67 -5.69
C ARG A 37 -29.06 18.10 -6.44
N HIS A 38 -30.22 17.99 -5.81
CA HIS A 38 -31.51 18.38 -6.39
C HIS A 38 -31.83 19.87 -6.22
N LYS A 39 -30.86 20.67 -5.77
CA LYS A 39 -31.00 22.12 -5.53
C LYS A 39 -32.24 22.50 -4.71
N PRO A 40 -32.53 21.80 -3.59
CA PRO A 40 -33.70 22.11 -2.78
C PRO A 40 -33.60 23.53 -2.18
N ARG A 41 -34.74 24.08 -1.77
CA ARG A 41 -34.73 25.23 -0.86
C ARG A 41 -34.45 24.74 0.57
N VAL A 42 -33.43 25.29 1.21
CA VAL A 42 -32.97 24.88 2.55
C VAL A 42 -33.38 25.93 3.57
N TYR A 43 -34.08 25.50 4.62
CA TYR A 43 -34.42 26.35 5.77
C TYR A 43 -33.51 25.99 6.94
N THR A 44 -32.91 26.99 7.56
CA THR A 44 -31.96 26.82 8.66
C THR A 44 -32.10 27.93 9.68
N VAL A 45 -31.82 27.64 10.95
CA VAL A 45 -31.66 28.69 11.97
C VAL A 45 -30.22 29.21 11.91
N SER A 46 -29.26 28.37 12.28
CA SER A 46 -27.83 28.72 12.33
C SER A 46 -26.91 27.56 11.92
N SER A 47 -27.45 26.45 11.41
CA SER A 47 -26.66 25.26 11.06
C SER A 47 -25.63 25.57 9.97
N GLN A 48 -24.43 25.02 10.10
CA GLN A 48 -23.42 25.07 9.04
C GLN A 48 -23.91 24.45 7.73
N PHE A 49 -24.89 23.53 7.78
CA PHE A 49 -25.49 22.93 6.58
C PHE A 49 -26.12 23.97 5.64
N GLY A 50 -26.58 25.11 6.16
CA GLY A 50 -27.04 26.21 5.31
C GLY A 50 -25.92 26.85 4.48
N PHE A 51 -24.69 26.90 4.99
CA PHE A 51 -23.53 27.34 4.21
C PHE A 51 -23.16 26.33 3.13
N GLU A 52 -23.16 25.04 3.45
CA GLU A 52 -22.94 23.97 2.47
C GLU A 52 -23.98 24.00 1.35
N ALA A 53 -25.24 24.28 1.69
CA ALA A 53 -26.31 24.47 0.73
C ALA A 53 -26.05 25.67 -0.21
N LEU A 54 -25.57 26.80 0.31
CA LEU A 54 -25.16 27.94 -0.53
C LEU A 54 -24.01 27.57 -1.48
N LEU A 55 -22.99 26.88 -0.99
CA LEU A 55 -21.87 26.40 -1.83
C LEU A 55 -22.38 25.45 -2.92
N ALA A 56 -23.37 24.62 -2.58
CA ALA A 56 -24.07 23.76 -3.53
C ALA A 56 -25.04 24.52 -4.44
N GLY A 57 -25.13 25.86 -4.39
CA GLY A 57 -26.02 26.67 -5.23
C GLY A 57 -27.51 26.53 -4.91
N CYS A 58 -27.86 26.09 -3.71
CA CYS A 58 -29.24 26.01 -3.24
C CYS A 58 -29.74 27.38 -2.77
N ARG A 59 -31.06 27.60 -2.82
CA ARG A 59 -31.68 28.75 -2.14
C ARG A 59 -31.76 28.47 -0.65
N VAL A 60 -31.28 29.41 0.18
CA VAL A 60 -31.22 29.21 1.64
C VAL A 60 -31.99 30.31 2.36
N THR A 61 -32.88 29.91 3.27
CA THR A 61 -33.64 30.80 4.15
C THR A 61 -33.13 30.66 5.58
N CYS A 62 -32.68 31.78 6.15
CA CYS A 62 -32.08 31.84 7.49
C CYS A 62 -33.03 32.48 8.48
N HIS A 63 -33.45 31.72 9.50
CA HIS A 63 -34.23 32.23 10.62
C HIS A 63 -33.37 32.81 11.75
N GLY A 64 -32.09 32.43 11.81
CA GLY A 64 -31.07 33.06 12.65
C GLY A 64 -30.14 33.96 11.85
N MET A 65 -29.03 34.37 12.46
CA MET A 65 -28.01 35.21 11.83
C MET A 65 -26.61 34.53 11.83
N PRO A 66 -26.45 33.35 11.20
CA PRO A 66 -25.15 32.68 11.10
C PRO A 66 -24.12 33.51 10.31
N PHE A 67 -22.85 33.12 10.29
CA PHE A 67 -21.78 33.91 9.66
C PHE A 67 -22.01 34.20 8.16
N TYR A 68 -22.79 33.35 7.48
CA TYR A 68 -23.10 33.43 6.06
C TYR A 68 -24.40 34.21 5.73
N ALA A 69 -25.20 34.57 6.73
CA ALA A 69 -26.42 35.38 6.57
C ALA A 69 -26.12 36.89 6.50
N GLY A 70 -27.03 37.70 5.99
CA GLY A 70 -26.92 39.17 5.98
C GLY A 70 -25.94 39.73 4.95
N TRP A 71 -25.47 38.90 4.02
CA TRP A 71 -24.54 39.31 2.94
C TRP A 71 -25.21 39.34 1.56
N GLY A 72 -26.54 39.19 1.50
CA GLY A 72 -27.31 39.13 0.25
C GLY A 72 -27.28 37.78 -0.47
N LEU A 73 -26.79 36.72 0.18
CA LEU A 73 -26.75 35.35 -0.36
C LEU A 73 -27.93 34.49 0.10
N THR A 74 -28.65 34.92 1.13
CA THR A 74 -29.71 34.19 1.83
C THR A 74 -30.99 35.01 1.90
N ASP A 75 -32.13 34.34 2.06
CA ASP A 75 -33.39 34.95 2.49
C ASP A 75 -33.41 35.01 4.02
N ASP A 76 -32.97 36.14 4.57
CA ASP A 76 -32.78 36.34 6.01
C ASP A 76 -34.05 36.87 6.67
N ARG A 77 -34.48 36.20 7.76
CA ARG A 77 -35.64 36.61 8.56
C ARG A 77 -35.29 37.55 9.71
N GLN A 78 -34.00 37.73 9.95
CA GLN A 78 -33.47 38.72 10.90
C GLN A 78 -32.61 39.74 10.16
N HIS A 79 -32.42 40.91 10.75
CA HIS A 79 -31.58 41.96 10.21
C HIS A 79 -30.39 42.24 11.15
N LEU A 80 -29.20 42.46 10.58
CA LEU A 80 -27.99 42.78 11.34
C LEU A 80 -27.30 44.02 10.76
N ALA A 81 -27.45 45.16 11.44
CA ALA A 81 -27.07 46.48 10.93
C ALA A 81 -25.59 46.59 10.48
N ARG A 82 -24.66 45.87 11.12
CA ARG A 82 -23.23 45.91 10.78
C ARG A 82 -22.85 45.19 9.48
N ARG A 83 -23.74 44.38 8.88
CA ARG A 83 -23.48 43.68 7.61
C ARG A 83 -24.11 44.46 6.46
N THR A 84 -23.38 45.44 5.94
CA THR A 84 -23.90 46.41 4.95
C THR A 84 -23.50 46.11 3.50
N LYS A 85 -22.55 45.20 3.28
CA LYS A 85 -22.04 44.87 1.94
C LYS A 85 -22.73 43.62 1.40
N ARG A 86 -23.00 43.59 0.09
CA ARG A 86 -23.33 42.35 -0.62
C ARG A 86 -22.06 41.57 -0.92
N ARG A 87 -22.12 40.23 -0.83
CA ARG A 87 -21.01 39.33 -1.15
C ARG A 87 -21.45 38.27 -2.14
N THR A 88 -20.52 37.86 -2.99
CA THR A 88 -20.64 36.65 -3.79
C THR A 88 -20.32 35.42 -2.92
N ILE A 89 -20.79 34.25 -3.37
CA ILE A 89 -20.46 32.99 -2.70
C ILE A 89 -18.96 32.71 -2.71
N ALA A 90 -18.26 33.10 -3.79
CA ALA A 90 -16.81 32.96 -3.90
C ALA A 90 -16.06 33.84 -2.89
N GLU A 91 -16.45 35.11 -2.71
CA GLU A 91 -15.87 35.98 -1.68
C GLU A 91 -16.10 35.42 -0.27
N LEU A 92 -17.30 34.92 0.02
CA LEU A 92 -17.61 34.32 1.32
C LEU A 92 -16.78 33.04 1.55
N ALA A 93 -16.70 32.16 0.55
CA ALA A 93 -15.87 30.95 0.61
C ALA A 93 -14.39 31.29 0.79
N ALA A 94 -13.87 32.29 0.09
CA ALA A 94 -12.51 32.76 0.23
C ALA A 94 -12.24 33.33 1.64
N ALA A 95 -13.17 34.12 2.19
CA ALA A 95 -13.04 34.64 3.54
C ALA A 95 -13.00 33.51 4.59
N VAL A 96 -13.87 32.51 4.46
CA VAL A 96 -13.97 31.41 5.43
C VAL A 96 -12.80 30.44 5.27
N TYR A 97 -12.63 29.84 4.09
CA TYR A 97 -11.67 28.77 3.89
C TYR A 97 -10.25 29.26 3.60
N LEU A 98 -10.05 30.34 2.85
CA LEU A 98 -8.70 30.79 2.49
C LEU A 98 -8.07 31.74 3.51
N ARG A 99 -8.88 32.52 4.24
CA ARG A 99 -8.39 33.57 5.15
C ARG A 99 -8.57 33.22 6.63
N TYR A 100 -9.76 32.78 7.01
CA TYR A 100 -10.11 32.56 8.41
C TYR A 100 -9.64 31.20 8.94
N SER A 101 -9.84 30.13 8.17
CA SER A 101 -9.45 28.78 8.55
C SER A 101 -7.94 28.52 8.41
N ARG A 102 -7.46 27.51 9.14
CA ARG A 102 -6.11 26.93 9.01
C ARG A 102 -6.26 25.43 8.83
N PHE A 103 -5.52 24.88 7.89
CA PHE A 103 -5.54 23.46 7.56
C PHE A 103 -4.17 22.86 7.80
N PHE A 104 -4.16 21.60 8.19
CA PHE A 104 -2.95 20.87 8.53
C PHE A 104 -2.91 19.54 7.78
N ASP A 105 -1.73 19.20 7.28
CA ASP A 105 -1.45 17.92 6.65
C ASP A 105 -1.72 16.77 7.64
N ALA A 106 -2.48 15.78 7.18
CA ALA A 106 -2.93 14.65 8.01
C ALA A 106 -1.79 13.76 8.55
N TRP A 107 -0.60 13.82 7.95
CA TRP A 107 0.54 12.96 8.27
C TRP A 107 1.74 13.73 8.83
N ARG A 108 2.11 14.84 8.19
CA ARG A 108 3.27 15.69 8.52
C ARG A 108 2.97 16.76 9.56
N ARG A 109 1.68 17.03 9.85
CA ARG A 109 1.23 18.07 10.81
C ARG A 109 1.76 19.47 10.51
N MET A 110 1.96 19.78 9.23
CA MET A 110 2.37 21.11 8.76
C MET A 110 1.19 21.84 8.13
N ALA A 111 1.25 23.18 8.08
CA ALA A 111 0.21 23.98 7.46
C ALA A 111 0.12 23.68 5.95
N ILE A 112 -1.10 23.55 5.44
CA ILE A 112 -1.39 23.32 4.01
C ILE A 112 -2.52 24.23 3.54
N ASP A 113 -2.67 24.38 2.23
CA ASP A 113 -3.80 25.07 1.64
C ASP A 113 -5.08 24.19 1.71
N PRO A 114 -6.27 24.82 1.65
CA PRO A 114 -7.54 24.10 1.76
C PRO A 114 -7.83 23.13 0.62
N LEU A 115 -7.29 23.33 -0.59
CA LEU A 115 -7.52 22.38 -1.70
C LEU A 115 -6.75 21.09 -1.43
N THR A 116 -5.49 21.19 -1.01
CA THR A 116 -4.71 20.03 -0.55
C THR A 116 -5.44 19.31 0.60
N ALA A 117 -6.03 20.04 1.54
CA ALA A 117 -6.78 19.43 2.64
C ALA A 117 -8.03 18.67 2.15
N ILE A 118 -8.74 19.19 1.14
CA ILE A 118 -9.87 18.52 0.50
C ILE A 118 -9.41 17.23 -0.18
N ASP A 119 -8.31 17.25 -0.91
CA ASP A 119 -7.77 16.07 -1.59
C ASP A 119 -7.37 14.97 -0.59
N GLN A 120 -6.73 15.35 0.53
CA GLN A 120 -6.40 14.42 1.61
C GLN A 120 -7.64 13.80 2.25
N LEU A 121 -8.68 14.61 2.52
CA LEU A 121 -9.95 14.12 3.05
C LEU A 121 -10.67 13.21 2.06
N ALA A 122 -10.63 13.53 0.76
CA ALA A 122 -11.21 12.72 -0.30
C ALA A 122 -10.51 11.35 -0.37
N PHE A 123 -9.18 11.33 -0.35
CA PHE A 123 -8.38 10.11 -0.31
C PHE A 123 -8.73 9.24 0.91
N LEU A 124 -8.71 9.82 2.13
CA LEU A 124 -9.03 9.10 3.37
C LEU A 124 -10.45 8.53 3.34
N ARG A 125 -11.41 9.31 2.83
CA ARG A 125 -12.80 8.87 2.67
C ARG A 125 -12.92 7.73 1.67
N GLN A 126 -12.25 7.81 0.52
CA GLN A 126 -12.29 6.74 -0.48
C GLN A 126 -11.68 5.45 0.06
N ALA A 127 -10.55 5.53 0.75
CA ALA A 127 -9.92 4.37 1.39
C ALA A 127 -10.81 3.73 2.45
N PHE A 128 -11.47 4.53 3.29
CA PHE A 128 -12.43 4.04 4.28
C PHE A 128 -13.62 3.33 3.61
N LEU A 129 -14.25 3.98 2.62
CA LEU A 129 -15.42 3.44 1.91
C LEU A 129 -15.10 2.19 1.08
N ALA A 130 -13.86 2.01 0.63
CA ALA A 130 -13.43 0.81 -0.09
C ALA A 130 -13.52 -0.47 0.78
N ASN A 131 -13.54 -0.34 2.10
CA ASN A 131 -13.65 -1.44 3.05
C ASN A 131 -15.10 -1.59 3.57
N ALA A 132 -16.05 -1.75 2.64
CA ALA A 132 -17.48 -1.74 2.97
C ALA A 132 -17.97 -2.98 3.73
N ASN A 133 -17.33 -4.13 3.54
CA ASN A 133 -17.72 -5.40 4.16
C ASN A 133 -16.95 -5.66 5.45
N PRO A 134 -17.53 -6.35 6.45
CA PRO A 134 -16.79 -6.81 7.62
C PRO A 134 -15.60 -7.70 7.20
N VAL A 135 -14.42 -7.47 7.79
CA VAL A 135 -13.22 -8.26 7.49
C VAL A 135 -12.80 -9.14 8.67
N VAL A 136 -12.53 -10.41 8.40
CA VAL A 136 -12.02 -11.40 9.37
C VAL A 136 -10.63 -11.85 8.94
N CYS A 137 -9.60 -11.42 9.68
CA CYS A 137 -8.21 -11.77 9.46
C CYS A 137 -7.81 -13.07 10.19
N LEU A 138 -7.34 -14.08 9.45
CA LEU A 138 -7.06 -15.43 9.94
C LEU A 138 -5.56 -15.70 10.15
N GLY A 139 -5.17 -15.92 11.41
CA GLY A 139 -3.79 -16.22 11.83
C GLY A 139 -2.82 -15.05 11.66
N MET A 140 -3.32 -13.81 11.67
CA MET A 140 -2.48 -12.62 11.53
C MET A 140 -1.58 -12.43 12.77
N PRO A 141 -0.25 -12.33 12.61
CA PRO A 141 0.68 -12.04 13.69
C PRO A 141 0.37 -10.70 14.38
N ARG A 142 0.45 -10.64 15.71
CA ARG A 142 0.08 -9.45 16.52
C ARG A 142 0.78 -8.16 16.04
N TRP A 143 2.06 -8.23 15.72
CA TRP A 143 2.85 -7.07 15.30
C TRP A 143 2.42 -6.45 13.96
N LYS A 144 1.75 -7.22 13.09
CA LYS A 144 1.17 -6.74 11.81
C LYS A 144 -0.23 -6.14 11.96
N ARG A 145 -0.93 -6.44 13.06
CA ARG A 145 -2.35 -6.09 13.23
C ARG A 145 -2.59 -4.58 13.15
N ARG A 146 -1.69 -3.76 13.69
CA ARG A 146 -1.84 -2.30 13.65
C ARG A 146 -1.89 -1.76 12.22
N ALA A 147 -0.95 -2.17 11.36
CA ALA A 147 -0.91 -1.76 9.96
C ALA A 147 -2.14 -2.29 9.19
N VAL A 148 -2.48 -3.57 9.40
CA VAL A 148 -3.66 -4.19 8.77
C VAL A 148 -4.95 -3.50 9.20
N THR A 149 -5.11 -3.15 10.47
CA THR A 149 -6.26 -2.39 10.96
C THR A 149 -6.35 -1.02 10.30
N ALA A 150 -5.26 -0.25 10.22
CA ALA A 150 -5.27 1.06 9.58
C ALA A 150 -5.70 1.02 8.10
N MET A 151 -5.37 -0.05 7.37
CA MET A 151 -5.67 -0.19 5.93
C MET A 151 -6.99 -0.88 5.61
N LEU A 152 -7.59 -1.58 6.58
CA LEU A 152 -8.84 -2.34 6.43
C LEU A 152 -10.00 -1.79 7.26
N ASP A 153 -9.79 -0.73 8.04
CA ASP A 153 -10.88 -0.03 8.73
C ASP A 153 -11.85 0.61 7.72
N GLY A 154 -13.14 0.62 8.04
CA GLY A 154 -14.19 0.97 7.10
C GLY A 154 -15.58 1.08 7.73
N PRO A 155 -16.64 1.30 6.92
CA PRO A 155 -18.01 1.44 7.39
C PRO A 155 -18.53 0.28 8.25
N ALA A 156 -18.03 -0.93 8.01
CA ALA A 156 -18.37 -2.12 8.81
C ALA A 156 -17.56 -2.24 10.11
N GLY A 157 -16.72 -1.26 10.42
CA GLY A 157 -15.79 -1.26 11.54
C GLY A 157 -14.42 -1.88 11.22
N PRO A 158 -13.51 -1.92 12.21
CA PRO A 158 -12.17 -2.43 12.02
C PRO A 158 -12.15 -3.95 11.81
N PRO A 159 -11.10 -4.51 11.17
CA PRO A 159 -11.00 -5.95 10.98
C PRO A 159 -10.91 -6.69 12.31
N THR A 160 -11.55 -7.86 12.37
CA THR A 160 -11.44 -8.78 13.51
C THR A 160 -10.32 -9.80 13.26
N PHE A 161 -9.65 -10.26 14.31
CA PHE A 161 -8.52 -11.20 14.19
C PHE A 161 -8.82 -12.53 14.89
N ARG A 162 -8.73 -13.64 14.14
CA ARG A 162 -8.97 -15.00 14.65
C ARG A 162 -7.80 -15.93 14.31
N ALA A 163 -7.67 -17.05 15.02
CA ALA A 163 -6.62 -18.04 14.73
C ALA A 163 -6.98 -18.93 13.52
N SER A 164 -8.23 -19.42 13.49
CA SER A 164 -8.78 -20.34 12.49
C SER A 164 -10.24 -20.01 12.18
N MET A 165 -10.76 -20.67 11.14
CA MET A 165 -12.18 -20.74 10.80
C MET A 165 -12.85 -21.74 11.75
N GLY A 166 -13.73 -21.31 12.65
CA GLY A 166 -14.46 -22.21 13.55
C GLY A 166 -15.37 -21.45 14.53
N GLY A 167 -16.62 -21.91 14.66
CA GLY A 167 -17.61 -21.37 15.60
C GLY A 167 -18.22 -20.03 15.19
N GLU A 168 -18.53 -19.84 13.91
CA GLU A 168 -19.16 -18.60 13.42
C GLU A 168 -20.54 -18.41 14.07
N LYS A 169 -20.62 -17.58 15.11
CA LYS A 169 -21.85 -16.80 15.32
C LYS A 169 -21.96 -15.85 14.12
N PRO A 170 -23.14 -15.78 13.47
CA PRO A 170 -23.40 -14.75 12.47
C PRO A 170 -22.92 -13.40 13.03
N LEU A 171 -22.13 -12.66 12.26
CA LEU A 171 -21.87 -11.26 12.59
C LEU A 171 -23.25 -10.59 12.72
N ALA A 172 -23.42 -9.73 13.72
CA ALA A 172 -24.67 -9.01 13.88
C ALA A 172 -24.87 -8.11 12.64
N GLY A 173 -25.71 -8.55 11.70
CA GLY A 173 -25.93 -7.90 10.42
C GLY A 173 -26.06 -8.89 9.26
N SER A 174 -26.78 -8.50 8.20
CA SER A 174 -27.03 -9.34 7.01
C SER A 174 -25.84 -9.49 6.05
N GLN A 175 -24.64 -9.01 6.41
CA GLN A 175 -23.50 -8.97 5.49
C GLN A 175 -22.53 -10.13 5.72
N THR A 176 -22.25 -10.88 4.65
CA THR A 176 -21.23 -11.93 4.64
C THR A 176 -19.84 -11.32 4.80
N PRO A 177 -19.01 -11.78 5.74
CA PRO A 177 -17.67 -11.25 5.91
C PRO A 177 -16.75 -11.59 4.74
N THR A 178 -15.77 -10.72 4.52
CA THR A 178 -14.59 -11.02 3.72
C THR A 178 -13.51 -11.61 4.61
N PHE A 179 -12.97 -12.77 4.25
CA PHE A 179 -11.87 -13.39 4.97
C PHE A 179 -10.54 -12.90 4.40
N ALA A 180 -9.58 -12.62 5.27
CA ALA A 180 -8.24 -12.23 4.87
C ALA A 180 -7.18 -13.08 5.57
N ALA A 181 -6.13 -13.47 4.86
CA ALA A 181 -4.99 -14.16 5.47
C ALA A 181 -3.68 -13.73 4.78
N TRP A 182 -2.54 -14.06 5.40
CA TRP A 182 -1.24 -13.66 4.88
C TRP A 182 -0.68 -14.69 3.88
N GLY A 183 -0.25 -14.23 2.71
CA GLY A 183 0.53 -14.97 1.72
C GLY A 183 -0.05 -16.34 1.36
N VAL A 184 0.80 -17.36 1.35
CA VAL A 184 0.46 -18.77 1.04
C VAL A 184 -0.69 -19.29 1.89
N LYS A 185 -0.88 -18.80 3.13
CA LYS A 185 -2.03 -19.22 3.95
C LYS A 185 -3.35 -18.80 3.30
N ALA A 186 -3.42 -17.61 2.72
CA ALA A 186 -4.59 -17.19 1.97
C ALA A 186 -4.80 -18.04 0.73
N LEU A 187 -3.73 -18.31 -0.04
CA LEU A 187 -3.81 -19.16 -1.23
C LEU A 187 -4.33 -20.57 -0.91
N LYS A 188 -3.91 -21.16 0.22
CA LYS A 188 -4.39 -22.48 0.69
C LYS A 188 -5.84 -22.46 1.19
N LEU A 189 -6.29 -21.35 1.77
CA LEU A 189 -7.66 -21.20 2.26
C LEU A 189 -8.66 -20.87 1.14
N ARG A 190 -8.19 -20.24 0.07
CA ARG A 190 -9.01 -19.70 -1.01
C ARG A 190 -9.95 -20.73 -1.65
N PRO A 191 -9.51 -21.93 -2.08
CA PRO A 191 -10.43 -22.92 -2.68
C PRO A 191 -11.60 -23.30 -1.77
N MET A 192 -11.33 -23.45 -0.46
CA MET A 192 -12.37 -23.75 0.53
C MET A 192 -13.35 -22.59 0.72
N LEU A 193 -12.86 -21.35 0.74
CA LEU A 193 -13.70 -20.15 0.88
C LEU A 193 -14.55 -19.92 -0.38
N GLU A 194 -13.96 -20.11 -1.56
CA GLU A 194 -14.65 -20.03 -2.85
C GLU A 194 -15.77 -21.08 -2.95
N ALA A 195 -15.51 -22.33 -2.53
CA ALA A 195 -16.54 -23.37 -2.44
C ALA A 195 -17.70 -23.01 -1.50
N ARG A 196 -17.46 -22.16 -0.50
CA ARG A 196 -18.47 -21.63 0.44
C ARG A 196 -19.09 -20.31 -0.02
N ARG A 197 -18.75 -19.82 -1.22
CA ARG A 197 -19.16 -18.50 -1.75
C ARG A 197 -18.74 -17.35 -0.82
N GLN A 198 -17.60 -17.48 -0.15
CA GLN A 198 -17.02 -16.49 0.74
C GLN A 198 -15.82 -15.81 0.05
N SER A 199 -15.70 -14.50 0.25
CA SER A 199 -14.59 -13.72 -0.33
C SER A 199 -13.28 -13.97 0.43
N CYS A 200 -12.17 -14.08 -0.31
CA CYS A 200 -10.83 -14.26 0.24
C CYS A 200 -9.87 -13.17 -0.26
N ILE A 201 -9.27 -12.44 0.67
CA ILE A 201 -8.19 -11.48 0.44
C ILE A 201 -6.88 -12.12 0.88
N ALA A 202 -5.91 -12.16 -0.04
CA ALA A 202 -4.54 -12.49 0.25
C ALA A 202 -3.75 -11.21 0.56
N ILE A 203 -3.16 -11.15 1.75
CA ILE A 203 -2.35 -10.02 2.21
C ILE A 203 -0.88 -10.38 2.07
N GLU A 204 -0.09 -9.50 1.47
CA GLU A 204 1.38 -9.66 1.42
C GLU A 204 2.09 -8.30 1.62
N ASP A 205 3.40 -8.33 1.84
CA ASP A 205 4.20 -7.11 1.88
C ASP A 205 4.11 -6.37 0.53
N GLY A 206 3.99 -5.05 0.56
CA GLY A 206 4.03 -4.23 -0.65
C GLY A 206 5.43 -4.06 -1.22
N PHE A 207 5.52 -3.40 -2.37
CA PHE A 207 6.77 -3.29 -3.15
C PHE A 207 7.77 -2.30 -2.53
N VAL A 208 7.31 -1.31 -1.77
CA VAL A 208 8.15 -0.37 -1.01
C VAL A 208 7.90 -0.58 0.48
N ARG A 209 8.74 -1.37 1.15
CA ARG A 209 8.37 -1.97 2.44
C ARG A 209 8.75 -1.14 3.68
N SER A 210 10.04 -0.91 3.92
CA SER A 210 10.54 -0.29 5.17
C SER A 210 12.05 0.00 5.13
N VAL A 211 12.56 0.79 6.07
CA VAL A 211 14.00 0.82 6.42
C VAL A 211 14.33 -0.37 7.32
N GLY A 212 15.05 -1.35 6.78
CA GLY A 212 15.40 -2.61 7.43
C GLY A 212 14.58 -3.83 6.99
N LEU A 213 15.06 -5.02 7.37
CA LEU A 213 14.45 -6.31 7.04
C LEU A 213 13.21 -6.58 7.92
N GLY A 214 12.18 -7.20 7.36
CA GLY A 214 11.02 -7.67 8.15
C GLY A 214 11.37 -8.71 9.21
N ALA A 215 12.51 -9.39 9.06
CA ALA A 215 13.08 -10.27 10.09
C ALA A 215 13.41 -9.51 11.40
N ALA A 216 13.54 -8.18 11.35
CA ALA A 216 13.75 -7.30 12.50
C ALA A 216 12.44 -6.74 13.10
N PHE A 217 11.27 -7.26 12.70
CA PHE A 217 9.93 -6.84 13.20
C PHE A 217 9.59 -5.36 12.94
N VAL A 218 10.20 -4.75 11.93
CA VAL A 218 9.82 -3.40 11.49
C VAL A 218 8.43 -3.45 10.86
N GLN A 219 7.55 -2.50 11.22
CA GLN A 219 6.20 -2.48 10.67
C GLN A 219 6.25 -2.20 9.16
N PRO A 220 5.51 -2.96 8.34
CA PRO A 220 5.46 -2.71 6.90
C PRO A 220 4.75 -1.38 6.67
N LEU A 221 5.33 -0.49 5.87
CA LEU A 221 4.69 0.76 5.46
C LEU A 221 3.75 0.55 4.27
N SER A 222 3.96 -0.53 3.51
CA SER A 222 3.16 -0.91 2.36
C SER A 222 2.72 -2.36 2.44
N LEU A 223 1.47 -2.62 2.10
CA LEU A 223 0.85 -3.95 1.99
C LEU A 223 0.04 -4.03 0.70
N VAL A 224 -0.15 -5.25 0.19
CA VAL A 224 -1.10 -5.53 -0.89
C VAL A 224 -2.26 -6.35 -0.36
N PHE A 225 -3.44 -6.19 -0.95
CA PHE A 225 -4.67 -6.88 -0.58
C PHE A 225 -5.32 -7.42 -1.86
N ASP A 226 -5.03 -8.67 -2.18
CA ASP A 226 -5.40 -9.27 -3.46
C ASP A 226 -6.60 -10.22 -3.32
N SER A 227 -7.69 -9.88 -3.99
CA SER A 227 -8.97 -10.60 -3.96
C SER A 227 -9.04 -11.77 -4.95
N ARG A 228 -8.15 -11.84 -5.95
CA ARG A 228 -8.15 -12.86 -7.02
C ARG A 228 -7.06 -13.93 -6.84
N GLY A 229 -5.88 -13.52 -6.40
CA GLY A 229 -4.69 -14.36 -6.30
C GLY A 229 -3.63 -13.70 -5.42
N LEU A 230 -2.38 -13.69 -5.87
CA LEU A 230 -1.28 -12.87 -5.36
C LEU A 230 -0.33 -12.54 -6.52
N TYR A 231 0.33 -11.39 -6.48
CA TYR A 231 1.20 -10.90 -7.56
C TYR A 231 2.34 -11.85 -7.96
N PHE A 232 2.79 -12.73 -7.07
CA PHE A 232 3.89 -13.67 -7.33
C PHE A 232 3.42 -15.05 -7.83
N ASP A 233 2.12 -15.32 -7.85
CA ASP A 233 1.54 -16.61 -8.26
C ASP A 233 0.99 -16.49 -9.70
N PRO A 234 1.77 -16.90 -10.72
CA PRO A 234 1.34 -16.88 -12.12
C PRO A 234 0.34 -17.99 -12.46
N SER A 235 0.08 -18.96 -11.58
CA SER A 235 -0.85 -20.07 -11.86
C SER A 235 -2.30 -19.61 -11.99
N ARG A 236 -2.62 -18.42 -11.47
CA ARG A 236 -3.95 -17.81 -11.54
C ARG A 236 -3.88 -16.29 -11.70
N PRO A 237 -4.95 -15.65 -12.17
CA PRO A 237 -5.02 -14.19 -12.21
C PRO A 237 -4.90 -13.56 -10.81
N SER A 238 -4.25 -12.40 -10.74
CA SER A 238 -4.15 -11.54 -9.56
C SER A 238 -4.82 -10.19 -9.81
N ASP A 239 -5.09 -9.42 -8.76
CA ASP A 239 -5.66 -8.08 -8.90
C ASP A 239 -4.71 -7.15 -9.68
N ILE A 240 -3.39 -7.26 -9.48
CA ILE A 240 -2.41 -6.48 -10.26
C ILE A 240 -2.38 -6.91 -11.73
N GLU A 241 -2.49 -8.21 -12.04
CA GLU A 241 -2.58 -8.69 -13.43
C GLU A 241 -3.86 -8.16 -14.09
N HIS A 242 -4.98 -8.15 -13.36
CA HIS A 242 -6.24 -7.57 -13.85
C HIS A 242 -6.11 -6.06 -14.13
N LEU A 243 -5.48 -5.30 -13.23
CA LEU A 243 -5.22 -3.87 -13.43
C LEU A 243 -4.29 -3.64 -14.63
N LEU A 244 -3.19 -4.39 -14.73
CA LEU A 244 -2.24 -4.26 -15.84
C LEU A 244 -2.81 -4.68 -17.19
N SER A 245 -3.81 -5.57 -17.23
CA SER A 245 -4.52 -5.89 -18.47
C SER A 245 -5.59 -4.85 -18.82
N GLY A 246 -6.42 -4.44 -17.84
CA GLY A 246 -7.66 -3.72 -18.11
C GLY A 246 -7.65 -2.21 -17.87
N LEU A 247 -6.78 -1.68 -16.99
CA LEU A 247 -6.84 -0.27 -16.60
C LEU A 247 -6.24 0.63 -17.69
N ASP A 248 -7.02 1.57 -18.19
CA ASP A 248 -6.50 2.73 -18.90
C ASP A 248 -6.04 3.75 -17.85
N VAL A 249 -4.72 3.80 -17.62
CA VAL A 249 -4.14 4.60 -16.55
C VAL A 249 -4.33 6.09 -16.88
N PRO A 250 -4.97 6.88 -16.00
CA PRO A 250 -5.15 8.31 -16.23
C PRO A 250 -3.80 9.02 -16.45
N ALA A 251 -3.77 10.01 -17.34
CA ALA A 251 -2.56 10.77 -17.63
C ALA A 251 -1.97 11.45 -16.38
N GLU A 252 -2.83 11.87 -15.45
CA GLU A 252 -2.43 12.40 -14.13
C GLU A 252 -1.69 11.36 -13.28
N ASP A 253 -2.13 10.11 -13.28
CA ASP A 253 -1.50 9.03 -12.53
C ASP A 253 -0.18 8.59 -13.17
N VAL A 254 -0.07 8.64 -14.51
CA VAL A 254 1.21 8.44 -15.22
C VAL A 254 2.21 9.54 -14.85
N ALA A 255 1.77 10.81 -14.87
CA ALA A 255 2.63 11.94 -14.47
C ALA A 255 3.06 11.84 -12.99
N ARG A 256 2.12 11.48 -12.10
CA ARG A 256 2.36 11.23 -10.69
C ARG A 256 3.35 10.08 -10.48
N ALA A 257 3.20 8.98 -11.20
CA ALA A 257 4.12 7.85 -11.15
C ALA A 257 5.55 8.22 -11.59
N SER A 258 5.69 9.06 -12.62
CA SER A 258 7.00 9.56 -13.06
C SER A 258 7.72 10.38 -11.98
N VAL A 259 6.99 11.26 -11.29
CA VAL A 259 7.50 12.03 -10.13
C VAL A 259 7.87 11.09 -8.97
N LEU A 260 7.00 10.13 -8.65
CA LEU A 260 7.23 9.13 -7.61
C LEU A 260 8.49 8.30 -7.90
N ARG A 261 8.66 7.86 -9.15
CA ARG A 261 9.83 7.12 -9.62
C ARG A 261 11.11 7.93 -9.38
N ARG A 262 11.13 9.20 -9.79
CA ARG A 262 12.28 10.09 -9.56
C ARG A 262 12.61 10.24 -8.08
N ARG A 263 11.59 10.40 -7.23
CA ARG A 263 11.77 10.50 -5.77
C ARG A 263 12.39 9.24 -5.16
N ILE A 264 11.96 8.06 -5.61
CA ILE A 264 12.54 6.75 -5.20
C ILE A 264 14.03 6.70 -5.58
N LEU A 265 14.38 7.14 -6.80
CA LEU A 265 15.75 7.16 -7.30
C LEU A 265 16.64 8.14 -6.51
N GLU A 266 16.19 9.38 -6.32
CA GLU A 266 16.91 10.42 -5.56
C GLU A 266 17.16 9.99 -4.10
N ALA A 267 16.17 9.34 -3.47
CA ALA A 267 16.29 8.84 -2.11
C ALA A 267 17.09 7.52 -2.00
N ARG A 268 17.48 6.92 -3.14
CA ARG A 268 18.11 5.60 -3.26
C ARG A 268 17.33 4.50 -2.56
N ILE A 269 16.00 4.55 -2.69
CA ILE A 269 15.11 3.60 -2.03
C ILE A 269 15.18 2.24 -2.72
N THR A 270 15.25 1.20 -1.91
CA THR A 270 15.16 -0.22 -2.29
C THR A 270 14.15 -0.91 -1.36
N LYS A 271 13.80 -2.19 -1.60
CA LYS A 271 12.84 -2.90 -0.72
C LYS A 271 13.20 -2.83 0.78
N TYR A 272 14.50 -2.86 1.11
CA TYR A 272 14.99 -2.94 2.49
C TYR A 272 15.77 -1.70 2.96
N ASN A 273 16.08 -0.75 2.08
CA ASN A 273 16.72 0.55 2.39
C ASN A 273 17.91 0.46 3.37
N MET A 274 18.79 -0.53 3.19
CA MET A 274 19.97 -0.70 4.05
C MET A 274 21.10 0.21 3.55
N ARG A 275 21.41 1.28 4.28
CA ARG A 275 22.59 2.11 4.01
C ARG A 275 23.82 1.53 4.71
N THR A 276 24.90 1.32 3.97
CA THR A 276 26.24 1.02 4.51
C THR A 276 27.18 2.18 4.20
N ALA A 277 27.99 2.58 5.19
CA ALA A 277 28.88 3.73 5.11
C ALA A 277 30.11 3.46 4.21
N ASP A 278 30.51 2.21 4.04
CA ASP A 278 31.64 1.82 3.20
C ASP A 278 31.17 0.91 2.06
N ILE A 279 30.88 1.50 0.90
CA ILE A 279 30.56 0.74 -0.32
C ILE A 279 31.87 0.56 -1.10
N ARG A 280 32.45 -0.64 -1.03
CA ARG A 280 33.53 -1.04 -1.94
C ARG A 280 32.93 -1.85 -3.08
N LEU A 281 32.68 -1.19 -4.21
CA LEU A 281 32.36 -1.88 -5.45
C LEU A 281 33.61 -2.61 -5.96
N PRO A 282 33.45 -3.77 -6.63
CA PRO A 282 34.58 -4.44 -7.27
C PRO A 282 35.17 -3.56 -8.36
N ALA A 283 36.47 -3.72 -8.64
CA ALA A 283 37.05 -3.20 -9.86
C ALA A 283 36.38 -3.90 -11.04
N LEU A 284 35.59 -3.15 -11.80
CA LEU A 284 34.89 -3.71 -12.95
C LEU A 284 35.87 -3.89 -14.12
N PRO A 285 35.83 -5.03 -14.81
CA PRO A 285 36.65 -5.23 -15.99
C PRO A 285 36.23 -4.27 -17.12
N GLN A 286 37.21 -3.65 -17.76
CA GLN A 286 36.96 -2.79 -18.92
C GLN A 286 36.55 -3.65 -20.12
N GLY A 287 35.53 -3.21 -20.86
CA GLY A 287 35.11 -3.85 -22.12
C GLY A 287 34.25 -5.12 -21.98
N ARG A 288 33.91 -5.56 -20.76
CA ARG A 288 32.96 -6.67 -20.53
C ARG A 288 31.60 -6.14 -20.13
N GLU A 289 30.53 -6.75 -20.65
CA GLU A 289 29.18 -6.55 -20.11
C GLU A 289 29.15 -6.99 -18.64
N VAL A 290 28.38 -6.29 -17.80
CA VAL A 290 28.27 -6.57 -16.37
C VAL A 290 26.84 -6.99 -16.09
N VAL A 291 26.65 -8.25 -15.71
CA VAL A 291 25.33 -8.84 -15.47
C VAL A 291 25.16 -9.05 -13.97
N LEU A 292 24.15 -8.41 -13.40
CA LEU A 292 23.79 -8.58 -11.99
C LEU A 292 22.72 -9.68 -11.85
N VAL A 293 22.99 -10.64 -10.96
CA VAL A 293 22.09 -11.74 -10.59
C VAL A 293 21.74 -11.64 -9.11
N PRO A 294 20.59 -11.03 -8.76
CA PRO A 294 20.10 -11.00 -7.38
C PRO A 294 19.58 -12.37 -6.95
N GLY A 295 20.15 -12.91 -5.88
CA GLY A 295 19.74 -14.17 -5.29
C GLY A 295 18.41 -14.08 -4.53
N GLN A 296 17.71 -15.20 -4.48
CA GLN A 296 16.44 -15.39 -3.76
C GLN A 296 16.59 -16.49 -2.71
N VAL A 297 15.74 -16.48 -1.68
CA VAL A 297 15.75 -17.52 -0.64
C VAL A 297 15.03 -18.76 -1.18
N ALA A 298 15.62 -19.95 -1.03
CA ALA A 298 15.09 -21.17 -1.63
C ALA A 298 13.68 -21.57 -1.14
N ASP A 299 13.27 -21.13 0.05
CA ASP A 299 11.94 -21.34 0.64
C ASP A 299 10.96 -20.17 0.41
N ASP A 300 11.30 -19.23 -0.49
CA ASP A 300 10.40 -18.14 -0.87
C ASP A 300 9.16 -18.69 -1.61
N ALA A 301 7.98 -18.28 -1.16
CA ALA A 301 6.71 -18.64 -1.79
C ALA A 301 6.66 -18.21 -3.27
N ALA A 302 7.30 -17.10 -3.64
CA ALA A 302 7.37 -16.63 -5.01
C ALA A 302 8.15 -17.59 -5.93
N ILE A 303 9.04 -18.43 -5.38
CA ILE A 303 9.74 -19.47 -6.14
C ILE A 303 8.88 -20.71 -6.24
N GLU A 304 8.30 -21.17 -5.12
CA GLU A 304 7.47 -22.38 -5.10
C GLU A 304 6.22 -22.25 -5.97
N TRP A 305 5.53 -21.10 -5.89
CA TRP A 305 4.30 -20.83 -6.63
C TRP A 305 4.55 -20.25 -8.02
N GLY A 306 5.73 -19.67 -8.25
CA GLY A 306 6.15 -19.10 -9.53
C GLY A 306 6.98 -20.06 -10.39
N ARG A 307 6.91 -21.38 -10.18
CA ARG A 307 7.71 -22.36 -10.94
C ARG A 307 7.36 -22.37 -12.42
N VAL A 308 8.40 -22.45 -13.25
CA VAL A 308 8.29 -22.55 -14.71
C VAL A 308 9.10 -23.73 -15.23
N ALA A 309 8.85 -24.14 -16.46
CA ALA A 309 9.55 -25.25 -17.10
C ALA A 309 11.08 -25.02 -17.15
N GLY A 310 11.82 -26.11 -16.91
CA GLY A 310 13.29 -26.13 -16.91
C GLY A 310 13.96 -25.57 -15.64
N PHE A 311 13.19 -25.26 -14.59
CA PHE A 311 13.72 -25.07 -13.25
C PHE A 311 13.22 -26.20 -12.33
N ASP A 312 14.12 -27.12 -12.00
CA ASP A 312 13.75 -28.34 -11.29
C ASP A 312 13.31 -28.07 -9.85
N ALA A 313 12.34 -28.84 -9.39
CA ALA A 313 11.91 -28.82 -7.99
C ALA A 313 12.97 -29.48 -7.10
N GLY A 314 13.22 -28.91 -5.92
CA GLY A 314 14.17 -29.47 -4.95
C GLY A 314 15.64 -29.10 -5.19
N THR A 315 16.00 -28.50 -6.32
CA THR A 315 17.34 -27.98 -6.59
C THR A 315 17.44 -26.48 -6.26
N ASN A 316 18.67 -26.00 -6.02
CA ASN A 316 18.90 -24.59 -5.68
C ASN A 316 18.62 -23.69 -6.89
N ILE A 317 17.55 -22.91 -6.81
CA ILE A 317 17.12 -21.99 -7.86
C ILE A 317 18.20 -20.98 -8.26
N ASN A 318 19.02 -20.53 -7.31
CA ASN A 318 20.09 -19.58 -7.58
C ASN A 318 21.20 -20.23 -8.42
N ALA A 319 21.52 -21.50 -8.15
CA ALA A 319 22.52 -22.24 -8.91
C ALA A 319 22.04 -22.44 -10.36
N GLN A 320 20.78 -22.86 -10.55
CA GLN A 320 20.19 -23.00 -11.88
C GLN A 320 20.16 -21.68 -12.64
N LEU A 321 19.80 -20.58 -11.97
CA LEU A 321 19.79 -19.25 -12.56
C LEU A 321 21.20 -18.83 -12.99
N LEU A 322 22.21 -19.01 -12.13
CA LEU A 322 23.60 -18.67 -12.46
C LEU A 322 24.15 -19.49 -13.62
N THR A 323 23.85 -20.79 -13.69
CA THR A 323 24.22 -21.64 -14.83
C THR A 323 23.62 -21.09 -16.14
N ARG A 324 22.33 -20.77 -16.14
CA ARG A 324 21.67 -20.22 -17.34
C ARG A 324 22.21 -18.85 -17.73
N VAL A 325 22.44 -17.97 -16.75
CA VAL A 325 23.03 -16.64 -16.99
C VAL A 325 24.41 -16.78 -17.63
N ARG A 326 25.26 -17.68 -17.12
CA ARG A 326 26.59 -17.93 -17.70
C ARG A 326 26.52 -18.51 -19.11
N GLN A 327 25.57 -19.40 -19.38
CA GLN A 327 25.36 -19.94 -20.73
C GLN A 327 24.93 -18.86 -21.73
N ARG A 328 24.08 -17.91 -21.30
CA ARG A 328 23.61 -16.79 -22.12
C ARG A 328 24.67 -15.70 -22.31
N HIS A 329 25.49 -15.48 -21.28
CA HIS A 329 26.52 -14.46 -21.28
C HIS A 329 27.90 -15.07 -20.93
N PRO A 330 28.52 -15.86 -21.84
CA PRO A 330 29.79 -16.54 -21.58
C PRO A 330 30.91 -15.58 -21.16
N ASP A 331 31.01 -14.42 -21.83
CA ASP A 331 32.11 -13.47 -21.66
C ASP A 331 31.79 -12.32 -20.67
N ALA A 332 30.55 -12.22 -20.19
CA ALA A 332 30.16 -11.15 -19.27
C ALA A 332 30.79 -11.33 -17.88
N PHE A 333 30.96 -10.23 -17.17
CA PHE A 333 31.29 -10.21 -15.75
C PHE A 333 30.02 -10.35 -14.92
N VAL A 334 29.81 -11.53 -14.34
CA VAL A 334 28.61 -11.89 -13.60
C VAL A 334 28.80 -11.59 -12.12
N ILE A 335 27.99 -10.66 -11.62
CA ILE A 335 27.90 -10.32 -10.20
C ILE A 335 26.71 -11.06 -9.59
N PHE A 336 26.97 -11.98 -8.66
CA PHE A 336 25.92 -12.58 -7.84
C PHE A 336 25.74 -11.80 -6.54
N LYS A 337 24.52 -11.35 -6.25
CA LYS A 337 24.18 -10.71 -4.97
C LYS A 337 23.35 -11.68 -4.11
N PRO A 338 23.92 -12.30 -3.06
CA PRO A 338 23.14 -13.16 -2.17
C PRO A 338 21.98 -12.40 -1.50
N HIS A 339 20.88 -13.09 -1.21
CA HIS A 339 19.76 -12.46 -0.50
C HIS A 339 20.16 -12.07 0.94
N PRO A 340 19.78 -10.89 1.45
CA PRO A 340 20.15 -10.45 2.81
C PRO A 340 19.81 -11.44 3.92
N ASP A 341 18.64 -12.09 3.85
CA ASP A 341 18.24 -13.09 4.86
C ASP A 341 19.15 -14.34 4.90
N VAL A 342 19.86 -14.63 3.80
CA VAL A 342 20.88 -15.70 3.71
C VAL A 342 22.23 -15.20 4.23
N GLU A 343 22.52 -13.90 4.11
CA GLU A 343 23.74 -13.28 4.65
C GLU A 343 23.68 -13.14 6.19
N ASP A 344 22.53 -12.76 6.74
CA ASP A 344 22.35 -12.45 8.17
C ASP A 344 22.11 -13.68 9.06
N MET A 345 21.63 -14.78 8.46
CA MET A 345 21.44 -16.04 9.16
C MET A 345 22.40 -17.04 8.52
N GLY A 346 23.32 -17.61 9.29
CA GLY A 346 24.02 -18.85 8.93
C GLY A 346 23.07 -20.06 8.81
N ARG A 347 21.91 -19.85 8.19
CA ARG A 347 20.94 -20.85 7.77
C ARG A 347 21.62 -21.69 6.71
N GLN A 348 21.45 -23.00 6.85
CA GLN A 348 21.91 -24.02 5.92
C GLN A 348 21.29 -23.82 4.53
N GLY A 349 21.92 -22.93 3.77
CA GLY A 349 21.95 -22.90 2.32
C GLY A 349 23.40 -22.58 2.01
N ALA A 350 24.26 -23.59 2.15
CA ALA A 350 25.70 -23.47 2.02
C ALA A 350 26.09 -23.10 0.58
N LEU A 351 25.94 -21.83 0.22
CA LEU A 351 26.87 -21.22 -0.72
C LEU A 351 28.04 -20.80 0.15
N GLY A 352 29.07 -21.66 0.19
CA GLY A 352 30.34 -21.35 0.80
C GLY A 352 30.97 -20.11 0.16
N ILE A 353 32.28 -19.95 0.28
CA ILE A 353 32.99 -18.80 -0.29
C ILE A 353 32.76 -18.69 -1.82
N ASN A 354 32.33 -19.78 -2.47
CA ASN A 354 31.90 -19.94 -3.86
C ASN A 354 30.35 -19.88 -4.01
N ASP A 355 29.85 -19.42 -5.15
CA ASP A 355 28.40 -19.37 -5.50
C ASP A 355 27.76 -20.77 -5.68
N GLY A 356 28.54 -21.84 -5.41
CA GLY A 356 28.17 -23.23 -5.54
C GLY A 356 28.30 -23.79 -6.95
N THR A 357 28.67 -22.98 -7.94
CA THR A 357 28.67 -23.32 -9.37
C THR A 357 29.92 -22.85 -10.15
N GLY A 358 30.68 -21.87 -9.63
CA GLY A 358 31.78 -21.22 -10.33
C GLY A 358 31.33 -20.31 -11.49
N HIS A 359 30.06 -19.92 -11.55
CA HIS A 359 29.50 -19.18 -12.68
C HIS A 359 29.46 -17.66 -12.47
N ALA A 360 29.58 -17.16 -11.23
CA ALA A 360 29.76 -15.76 -10.90
C ALA A 360 31.23 -15.37 -10.84
N ASP A 361 31.62 -14.27 -11.49
CA ASP A 361 32.95 -13.67 -11.35
C ASP A 361 33.12 -12.96 -10.00
N TYR A 362 32.02 -12.44 -9.44
CA TYR A 362 32.03 -11.72 -8.16
C TYR A 362 30.79 -11.97 -7.31
N ILE A 363 30.98 -12.19 -6.02
CA ILE A 363 29.89 -12.36 -5.04
C ILE A 363 29.80 -11.11 -4.16
N ALA A 364 28.80 -10.27 -4.41
CA ALA A 364 28.63 -8.97 -3.79
C ALA A 364 28.05 -9.07 -2.36
N ARG A 365 28.81 -9.63 -1.42
CA ARG A 365 28.37 -9.75 -0.02
C ARG A 365 28.30 -8.39 0.67
N LYS A 366 27.25 -8.17 1.47
CA LYS A 366 27.03 -6.92 2.24
C LYS A 366 27.06 -5.64 1.39
N THR A 367 26.91 -5.75 0.07
CA THR A 367 26.87 -4.61 -0.84
C THR A 367 25.41 -4.20 -1.06
N PRO A 368 25.05 -2.92 -0.87
CA PRO A 368 23.71 -2.43 -1.16
C PRO A 368 23.35 -2.64 -2.63
N LEU A 369 22.11 -3.06 -2.89
CA LEU A 369 21.65 -3.36 -4.24
C LEU A 369 21.61 -2.11 -5.13
N ASP A 370 21.31 -0.94 -4.57
CA ASP A 370 21.33 0.33 -5.30
C ASP A 370 22.71 0.67 -5.86
N ALA A 371 23.79 0.36 -5.13
CA ALA A 371 25.15 0.55 -5.62
C ALA A 371 25.51 -0.42 -6.77
N LEU A 372 25.00 -1.65 -6.72
CA LEU A 372 25.21 -2.61 -7.82
C LEU A 372 24.48 -2.19 -9.08
N PHE A 373 23.30 -1.57 -8.95
CA PHE A 373 22.57 -1.03 -10.09
C PHE A 373 23.29 0.12 -10.80
N THR A 374 24.17 0.87 -10.13
CA THR A 374 24.92 1.94 -10.81
C THR A 374 26.09 1.42 -11.64
N CYS A 375 26.43 0.14 -11.51
CA CYS A 375 27.64 -0.43 -12.11
C CYS A 375 27.35 -1.65 -13.00
N CYS A 376 26.12 -2.16 -13.02
CA CYS A 376 25.71 -3.20 -13.94
C CYS A 376 25.09 -2.63 -15.22
N HIS A 377 25.22 -3.39 -16.30
CA HIS A 377 24.61 -3.08 -17.60
C HIS A 377 23.24 -3.74 -17.75
N ARG A 378 23.01 -4.85 -17.04
CA ARG A 378 21.82 -5.70 -17.12
C ARG A 378 21.55 -6.39 -15.78
N VAL A 379 20.30 -6.72 -15.55
CA VAL A 379 19.87 -7.54 -14.41
C VAL A 379 19.12 -8.78 -14.92
N GLU A 380 19.57 -9.97 -14.53
CA GLU A 380 18.84 -11.22 -14.79
C GLU A 380 18.30 -11.78 -13.47
N VAL A 381 17.00 -12.07 -13.44
CA VAL A 381 16.29 -12.54 -12.24
C VAL A 381 15.43 -13.75 -12.56
N TYR A 382 15.17 -14.58 -11.55
CA TYR A 382 14.09 -15.55 -11.64
C TYR A 382 12.73 -14.88 -11.43
N SER A 383 12.41 -14.47 -10.19
CA SER A 383 11.17 -13.77 -9.85
C SER A 383 11.35 -12.64 -8.82
N SER A 384 12.60 -12.26 -8.52
CA SER A 384 12.93 -11.28 -7.49
C SER A 384 12.29 -9.91 -7.73
N LEU A 385 11.87 -9.21 -6.66
CA LEU A 385 11.45 -7.81 -6.76
C LEU A 385 12.58 -6.90 -7.29
N SER A 386 13.84 -7.31 -7.14
CA SER A 386 15.00 -6.58 -7.68
C SER A 386 14.90 -6.29 -9.18
N GLY A 387 14.21 -7.14 -9.96
CA GLY A 387 13.97 -6.86 -11.38
C GLY A 387 13.06 -5.65 -11.59
N PHE A 388 12.00 -5.50 -10.79
CA PHE A 388 11.17 -4.29 -10.81
C PHE A 388 11.96 -3.04 -10.36
N GLU A 389 12.82 -3.18 -9.35
CA GLU A 389 13.70 -2.08 -8.90
C GLU A 389 14.71 -1.66 -9.96
N ALA A 390 15.17 -2.60 -10.79
CA ALA A 390 16.04 -2.35 -11.94
C ALA A 390 15.28 -1.64 -13.08
N LEU A 391 14.04 -2.06 -13.37
CA LEU A 391 13.17 -1.37 -14.33
C LEU A 391 12.93 0.09 -13.93
N ILE A 392 12.62 0.36 -12.66
CA ILE A 392 12.47 1.72 -12.10
C ILE A 392 13.71 2.60 -12.37
N ARG A 393 14.90 1.98 -12.45
CA ARG A 393 16.20 2.63 -12.73
C ARG A 393 16.54 2.71 -14.22
N GLY A 394 15.67 2.21 -15.10
CA GLY A 394 15.91 2.17 -16.54
C GLY A 394 16.92 1.12 -17.00
N LEU A 395 17.22 0.12 -16.16
CA LEU A 395 18.11 -0.97 -16.54
C LEU A 395 17.37 -2.03 -17.37
N PRO A 396 18.02 -2.62 -18.40
CA PRO A 396 17.53 -3.83 -19.05
C PRO A 396 17.37 -4.99 -18.06
N VAL A 397 16.23 -5.67 -18.13
CA VAL A 397 15.90 -6.79 -17.23
C VAL A 397 15.47 -8.01 -18.04
N THR A 398 16.08 -9.16 -17.75
CA THR A 398 15.64 -10.48 -18.22
C THR A 398 15.01 -11.25 -17.07
N THR A 399 13.83 -11.82 -17.30
CA THR A 399 13.14 -12.67 -16.33
C THR A 399 13.12 -14.13 -16.77
N HIS A 400 13.69 -15.00 -15.94
CA HIS A 400 13.70 -16.44 -16.14
C HIS A 400 12.45 -17.13 -15.58
N GLY A 401 11.77 -16.52 -14.60
CA GLY A 401 10.44 -16.89 -14.13
C GLY A 401 9.38 -15.90 -14.62
N ILE A 402 8.19 -15.92 -14.00
CA ILE A 402 7.06 -15.05 -14.37
C ILE A 402 6.70 -14.12 -13.18
N PRO A 403 7.57 -13.17 -12.80
CA PRO A 403 7.22 -12.16 -11.79
C PRO A 403 6.09 -11.24 -12.29
N PHE A 404 5.43 -10.50 -11.40
CA PHE A 404 4.26 -9.67 -11.77
C PHE A 404 4.52 -8.64 -12.89
N TYR A 405 5.77 -8.20 -13.05
CA TYR A 405 6.19 -7.20 -14.03
C TYR A 405 6.69 -7.79 -15.36
N ALA A 406 6.74 -9.12 -15.51
CA ALA A 406 7.03 -9.80 -16.77
C ALA A 406 5.78 -9.90 -17.67
N GLY A 407 5.95 -9.94 -19.00
CA GLY A 407 4.87 -10.12 -19.97
C GLY A 407 4.18 -8.83 -20.43
N TRP A 408 4.70 -7.66 -20.07
CA TRP A 408 4.12 -6.35 -20.39
C TRP A 408 4.97 -5.52 -21.37
N GLY A 409 6.00 -6.12 -21.97
CA GLY A 409 6.89 -5.48 -22.94
C GLY A 409 8.00 -4.60 -22.36
N LEU A 410 8.26 -4.70 -21.05
CA LEU A 410 9.32 -3.97 -20.35
C LEU A 410 10.56 -4.84 -20.04
N THR A 411 10.45 -6.14 -20.22
CA THR A 411 11.46 -7.16 -19.88
C THR A 411 11.71 -8.07 -21.07
N GLU A 412 12.88 -8.71 -21.10
CA GLU A 412 13.10 -9.91 -21.91
C GLU A 412 12.56 -11.11 -21.11
N ASP A 413 11.42 -11.65 -21.54
CA ASP A 413 10.73 -12.74 -20.84
C ASP A 413 11.15 -14.10 -21.42
N LEU A 414 11.83 -14.94 -20.61
CA LEU A 414 12.24 -16.29 -21.04
C LEU A 414 11.19 -17.37 -20.71
N ALA A 415 10.22 -17.03 -19.86
CA ALA A 415 9.07 -17.87 -19.57
C ALA A 415 7.80 -17.20 -20.10
N HIS A 416 6.93 -17.99 -20.74
CA HIS A 416 5.72 -17.47 -21.38
C HIS A 416 4.49 -17.55 -20.48
N ILE A 417 3.58 -16.59 -20.64
CA ILE A 417 2.25 -16.58 -20.03
C ILE A 417 1.23 -15.94 -20.98
N ASP A 418 0.26 -16.73 -21.45
CA ASP A 418 -0.71 -16.28 -22.47
C ASP A 418 -1.58 -15.10 -22.02
N ARG A 419 -1.82 -14.98 -20.71
CA ARG A 419 -2.74 -13.97 -20.15
C ARG A 419 -2.19 -12.54 -20.17
N ARG A 420 -0.89 -12.36 -20.45
CA ARG A 420 -0.24 -11.04 -20.48
C ARG A 420 0.19 -10.73 -21.91
N GLY A 421 -0.48 -9.75 -22.51
CA GLY A 421 -0.18 -9.33 -23.89
C GLY A 421 -0.28 -7.82 -24.14
N ARG A 422 -0.83 -7.06 -23.19
CA ARG A 422 -0.90 -5.60 -23.29
C ARG A 422 0.48 -5.01 -23.02
N LYS A 423 0.99 -4.19 -23.95
CA LYS A 423 2.22 -3.43 -23.69
C LYS A 423 1.95 -2.31 -22.69
N ARG A 424 2.89 -2.10 -21.77
CA ARG A 424 2.86 -1.02 -20.78
C ARG A 424 4.15 -0.21 -20.84
N THR A 425 4.02 1.08 -20.63
CA THR A 425 5.15 1.95 -20.30
C THR A 425 5.58 1.71 -18.86
N LEU A 426 6.83 2.08 -18.54
CA LEU A 426 7.35 1.95 -17.17
C LEU A 426 6.51 2.76 -16.16
N ASP A 427 6.08 3.97 -16.53
CA ASP A 427 5.28 4.82 -15.64
C ASP A 427 3.86 4.28 -15.44
N GLU A 428 3.25 3.61 -16.42
CA GLU A 428 2.00 2.86 -16.20
C GLU A 428 2.19 1.68 -15.24
N LEU A 429 3.28 0.91 -15.39
CA LEU A 429 3.59 -0.19 -14.48
C LEU A 429 3.79 0.33 -13.04
N VAL A 430 4.50 1.46 -12.88
CA VAL A 430 4.71 2.12 -11.58
C VAL A 430 3.38 2.63 -11.01
N ALA A 431 2.54 3.28 -11.81
CA ALA A 431 1.22 3.75 -11.38
C ALA A 431 0.36 2.58 -10.88
N VAL A 432 0.25 1.51 -11.67
CA VAL A 432 -0.54 0.34 -11.28
C VAL A 432 0.02 -0.31 -10.01
N ALA A 433 1.34 -0.55 -9.96
CA ALA A 433 1.96 -1.26 -8.84
C ALA A 433 1.97 -0.46 -7.54
N LEU A 434 2.32 0.83 -7.59
CA LEU A 434 2.58 1.66 -6.40
C LEU A 434 1.44 2.62 -6.04
N ILE A 435 0.51 2.93 -6.96
CA ILE A 435 -0.60 3.86 -6.69
C ILE A 435 -1.92 3.10 -6.55
N HIS A 436 -2.23 2.18 -7.46
CA HIS A 436 -3.53 1.50 -7.50
C HIS A 436 -3.57 0.16 -6.75
N TYR A 437 -2.48 -0.61 -6.78
CA TYR A 437 -2.46 -1.96 -6.19
C TYR A 437 -2.01 -1.97 -4.73
N ALA A 438 -0.86 -1.36 -4.42
CA ALA A 438 -0.34 -1.31 -3.07
C ALA A 438 -1.07 -0.27 -2.22
N ARG A 439 -1.30 -0.58 -0.94
CA ARG A 439 -1.82 0.34 0.07
C ARG A 439 -0.73 0.71 1.06
N TYR A 440 -0.80 1.93 1.57
CA TYR A 440 0.21 2.51 2.43
C TYR A 440 -0.40 3.09 3.70
N TRP A 441 0.38 3.13 4.76
CA TRP A 441 -0.02 3.78 6.01
C TRP A 441 1.16 4.50 6.64
N ASP A 442 0.84 5.53 7.41
CA ASP A 442 1.81 6.28 8.19
C ASP A 442 1.74 5.86 9.67
N PRO A 443 2.78 5.23 10.24
CA PRO A 443 2.79 4.89 11.66
C PRO A 443 2.74 6.11 12.59
N GLY A 444 3.16 7.28 12.09
CA GLY A 444 3.15 8.55 12.83
C GLY A 444 1.73 9.05 13.12
N SER A 445 0.89 9.12 12.10
CA SER A 445 -0.53 9.50 12.26
C SER A 445 -1.45 8.32 12.60
N GLY A 446 -1.06 7.10 12.24
CA GLY A 446 -1.90 5.91 12.33
C GLY A 446 -2.93 5.79 11.20
N LEU A 447 -2.86 6.66 10.19
CA LEU A 447 -3.79 6.70 9.06
C LEU A 447 -3.22 5.98 7.83
N VAL A 448 -4.11 5.51 6.96
CA VAL A 448 -3.79 5.21 5.56
C VAL A 448 -3.22 6.46 4.89
N CYS A 449 -2.27 6.29 3.97
CA CYS A 449 -1.62 7.41 3.29
C CYS A 449 -1.36 7.10 1.80
N PRO A 450 -1.12 8.12 0.97
CA PRO A 450 -0.57 7.97 -0.37
C PRO A 450 0.88 7.42 -0.35
N PRO A 451 1.33 6.75 -1.43
CA PRO A 451 2.70 6.22 -1.52
C PRO A 451 3.78 7.28 -1.28
N GLU A 452 3.55 8.52 -1.70
CA GLU A 452 4.48 9.65 -1.52
C GLU A 452 4.82 9.86 -0.04
N VAL A 453 3.82 9.78 0.84
CA VAL A 453 4.01 9.97 2.28
C VAL A 453 4.91 8.86 2.84
N SER A 454 4.65 7.60 2.50
CA SER A 454 5.49 6.49 2.96
C SER A 454 6.91 6.55 2.38
N ILE A 455 7.07 6.95 1.13
CA ILE A 455 8.38 7.11 0.48
C ILE A 455 9.19 8.21 1.16
N ASP A 456 8.59 9.36 1.45
CA ASP A 456 9.26 10.43 2.20
C ASP A 456 9.65 9.97 3.61
N ARG A 457 8.76 9.25 4.32
CA ARG A 457 9.09 8.66 5.63
C ARG A 457 10.30 7.73 5.57
N ILE A 458 10.39 6.90 4.53
CA ILE A 458 11.53 6.00 4.33
C ILE A 458 12.81 6.81 4.09
N ALA A 459 12.74 7.84 3.24
CA ALA A 459 13.87 8.71 2.97
C ALA A 459 14.37 9.42 4.24
N ASP A 460 13.45 9.97 5.04
CA ASP A 460 13.75 10.67 6.29
C ASP A 460 14.37 9.73 7.36
N MET A 461 13.80 8.53 7.50
CA MET A 461 14.35 7.50 8.40
C MET A 461 15.72 6.99 7.96
N GLY A 462 16.01 6.99 6.65
CA GLY A 462 17.32 6.66 6.11
C GLY A 462 18.37 7.76 6.36
N ASN A 463 17.94 9.01 6.53
CA ASN A 463 18.81 10.17 6.78
C ASN A 463 19.09 10.40 8.28
N THR A 464 18.20 9.98 9.17
CA THR A 464 18.43 10.06 10.61
C THR A 464 19.17 8.81 11.09
N GLU A 465 20.39 8.95 11.65
CA GLU A 465 21.10 7.90 12.39
C GLU A 465 20.37 7.54 13.71
N ASN A 466 19.09 7.14 13.64
CA ASN A 466 18.29 6.84 14.83
C ASN A 466 18.61 5.43 15.34
N THR A 467 19.78 5.34 15.96
CA THR A 467 20.41 4.16 16.58
C THR A 467 19.50 3.48 17.60
N LEU A 468 18.55 4.21 18.19
CA LEU A 468 17.64 3.72 19.24
C LEU A 468 16.51 2.82 18.71
N VAL A 469 15.85 3.19 17.61
CA VAL A 469 14.76 2.38 17.02
C VAL A 469 15.31 1.08 16.44
N ARG A 470 16.49 1.13 15.82
CA ARG A 470 17.21 -0.05 15.31
C ARG A 470 17.70 -0.98 16.42
N ARG A 471 17.92 -0.48 17.65
CA ARG A 471 18.28 -1.28 18.83
C ARG A 471 17.06 -1.94 19.47
N ALA A 472 15.96 -1.20 19.63
CA ALA A 472 14.72 -1.72 20.22
C ALA A 472 14.09 -2.84 19.38
N GLY A 473 14.02 -2.69 18.05
CA GLY A 473 13.53 -3.73 17.13
C GLY A 473 14.43 -4.98 17.12
N ARG A 474 15.76 -4.81 17.18
CA ARG A 474 16.71 -5.93 17.28
C ARG A 474 16.62 -6.68 18.60
N LEU A 475 16.39 -6.00 19.73
CA LEU A 475 16.18 -6.65 21.02
C LEU A 475 14.89 -7.49 21.02
N LEU A 476 13.77 -6.93 20.58
CA LEU A 476 12.50 -7.65 20.45
C LEU A 476 12.60 -8.85 19.49
N GLY A 477 13.32 -8.68 18.38
CA GLY A 477 13.55 -9.77 17.42
C GLY A 477 14.38 -10.92 17.99
N LYS A 478 15.43 -10.61 18.76
CA LYS A 478 16.24 -11.64 19.45
C LYS A 478 15.43 -12.43 20.48
N THR A 479 14.55 -11.78 21.24
CA THR A 479 13.72 -12.45 22.26
C THR A 479 12.67 -13.38 21.64
N VAL A 480 12.06 -12.99 20.52
CA VAL A 480 11.05 -13.82 19.82
C VAL A 480 11.69 -14.99 19.05
N ILE A 481 12.87 -14.79 18.45
CA ILE A 481 13.63 -15.86 17.80
C ILE A 481 14.14 -16.87 18.83
N ALA A 482 14.60 -16.41 20.01
CA ALA A 482 14.95 -17.28 21.12
C ALA A 482 13.74 -18.11 21.59
N GLY A 483 12.57 -17.48 21.74
CA GLY A 483 11.32 -18.17 22.11
C GLY A 483 10.81 -19.20 21.08
N ARG A 484 11.14 -19.04 19.80
CA ARG A 484 10.85 -20.03 18.74
C ARG A 484 11.85 -21.19 18.73
N ARG A 485 13.13 -20.94 19.09
CA ARG A 485 14.15 -22.00 19.24
C ARG A 485 13.86 -22.90 20.44
N THR A 486 13.46 -22.35 21.59
CA THR A 486 13.06 -23.14 22.76
C THR A 486 11.80 -23.97 22.51
N LYS A 487 10.81 -23.44 21.78
CA LYS A 487 9.62 -24.23 21.38
C LYS A 487 9.90 -25.34 20.36
N ARG A 488 10.95 -25.23 19.55
CA ARG A 488 11.40 -26.31 18.64
C ARG A 488 12.22 -27.36 19.38
N ALA A 489 13.07 -26.96 20.33
CA ALA A 489 13.84 -27.90 21.17
C ALA A 489 12.92 -28.77 22.05
N PHE A 490 11.87 -28.19 22.64
CA PHE A 490 10.90 -28.94 23.45
C PHE A 490 9.99 -29.90 22.68
N LYS A 491 9.89 -29.77 21.35
CA LYS A 491 9.15 -30.71 20.49
C LYS A 491 10.02 -31.83 19.91
N GLY A 492 11.33 -31.80 20.14
CA GLY A 492 12.29 -32.77 19.62
C GLY A 492 12.70 -33.89 20.59
N THR A 493 12.28 -33.83 21.85
CA THR A 493 12.67 -34.80 22.91
C THR A 493 11.51 -35.67 23.40
N GLY A 494 10.47 -35.83 22.59
CA GLY A 494 9.35 -36.72 22.86
C GLY A 494 9.22 -37.77 21.76
N ARG A 495 10.16 -38.72 21.71
CA ARG A 495 10.00 -40.04 21.11
C ARG A 495 10.74 -41.04 21.96
#